data_AF-A0A218VZG0-F1
#
_entry.id   AF-A0A218VZG0-F1
#
_cell.length_a   1.000
_cell.length_b   1.000
_cell.length_c   1.000
_cell.angle_alpha   90.00
_cell.angle_beta   90.00
_cell.angle_gamma   90.00
#
_symmetry.space_group_name_H-M   'P 1'
#
loop_
_entity.id
_entity.type
_entity.pdbx_description
1 polymer ?
#
loop_
_entity_poly.entity_id
_entity_poly.type
_entity_poly.pdbx_seq_one_letter_code
_entity_poly.pdbx_strand_id
1 'polypeptide(L)'
;MGPRWKGKGCEAKALSDPMSAIVSRLQSSLVDSNARGLLSGSNVILAVDLEQSDLLNSACFGRPMLTADKEKNWCQLGMEEAFYLCYFLKCLEIFCRDDCPEAVQDLWQYMINRKSTFPESYRAYSHLRAKNWVVRLGSQYGVDFVAYRHHPSLVHSEYAILVLKEGDDGSSRLRVWSDLHCSVRLSGSVAKGLLALYIDKSGHGEASPSCLNGYHVEERILARWNPEQCREDQTIPESGTKP
;
A
#
# COMPACT_ATOMS: atom_id res chain seq x y z
N MET A 1 -18.57 6.07 -5.91
CA MET A 1 -18.86 4.77 -5.27
C MET A 1 -18.42 4.82 -3.81
N GLY A 2 -19.27 4.38 -2.87
CA GLY A 2 -18.96 4.30 -1.44
C GLY A 2 -18.17 3.04 -1.06
N PRO A 3 -17.72 2.90 0.21
CA PRO A 3 -17.03 1.71 0.69
C PRO A 3 -17.92 0.46 0.60
N ARG A 4 -17.31 -0.70 0.33
CA ARG A 4 -18.02 -1.99 0.32
C ARG A 4 -17.85 -2.70 1.65
N TRP A 5 -18.84 -2.55 2.52
CA TRP A 5 -18.88 -3.12 3.86
C TRP A 5 -19.13 -4.64 3.84
N LYS A 6 -18.48 -5.38 4.74
CA LYS A 6 -18.65 -6.85 4.87
C LYS A 6 -19.90 -7.26 5.66
N GLY A 7 -20.47 -6.34 6.44
CA GLY A 7 -21.63 -6.64 7.29
C GLY A 7 -22.27 -5.40 7.89
N LYS A 8 -23.44 -5.60 8.52
CA LYS A 8 -24.15 -4.54 9.24
C LYS A 8 -23.32 -4.07 10.43
N GLY A 9 -23.25 -2.75 10.66
CA GLY A 9 -22.49 -2.14 11.75
C GLY A 9 -20.99 -1.94 11.49
N CYS A 10 -20.43 -2.48 10.41
CA CYS A 10 -19.03 -2.25 10.03
C CYS A 10 -18.73 -0.77 9.76
N GLU A 11 -19.68 -0.06 9.16
CA GLU A 11 -19.57 1.38 8.89
C GLU A 11 -19.49 2.20 10.18
N ALA A 12 -20.43 1.99 11.11
CA ALA A 12 -20.42 2.66 12.40
C ALA A 12 -19.12 2.41 13.17
N LYS A 13 -18.63 1.16 13.16
CA LYS A 13 -17.35 0.79 13.80
C LYS A 13 -16.13 1.46 13.15
N ALA A 14 -16.14 1.61 11.82
CA ALA A 14 -15.06 2.28 11.10
C ALA A 14 -15.07 3.81 11.31
N LEU A 15 -16.24 4.40 11.48
CA LEU A 15 -16.41 5.83 11.76
C LEU A 15 -16.10 6.17 13.22
N SER A 16 -16.38 5.26 14.16
CA SER A 16 -16.07 5.47 15.57
C SER A 16 -14.57 5.43 15.87
N ASP A 17 -13.78 4.76 15.03
CA ASP A 17 -12.32 4.68 15.18
C ASP A 17 -11.61 4.85 13.82
N PRO A 18 -11.40 6.10 13.38
CA PRO A 18 -10.83 6.38 12.07
C PRO A 18 -9.35 5.98 12.00
N MET A 19 -8.92 5.52 10.82
CA MET A 19 -7.54 5.02 10.59
C MET A 19 -6.45 6.02 10.97
N SER A 20 -6.68 7.32 10.74
CA SER A 20 -5.73 8.37 11.12
C SER A 20 -5.53 8.46 12.62
N ALA A 21 -6.59 8.28 13.43
CA ALA A 21 -6.50 8.26 14.88
C ALA A 21 -5.80 6.99 15.39
N ILE A 22 -6.05 5.83 14.77
CA ILE A 22 -5.35 4.58 15.08
C ILE A 22 -3.85 4.73 14.82
N VAL A 23 -3.46 5.25 13.65
CA VAL A 23 -2.05 5.45 13.28
C VAL A 23 -1.36 6.45 14.21
N SER A 24 -2.05 7.53 14.61
CA SER A 24 -1.50 8.49 15.58
C SER A 24 -1.26 7.87 16.95
N ARG A 25 -2.20 7.05 17.46
CA ARG A 25 -2.01 6.31 18.73
C ARG A 25 -0.86 5.32 18.65
N LEU A 26 -0.76 4.58 17.54
CA LEU A 26 0.37 3.69 17.28
C LEU A 26 1.70 4.46 17.28
N GLN A 27 1.75 5.61 16.61
CA GLN A 27 2.96 6.43 16.55
C GLN A 27 3.42 6.86 17.95
N SER A 28 2.52 7.39 18.77
CA SER A 28 2.84 7.78 20.15
C SER A 28 3.33 6.59 20.98
N SER A 29 2.60 5.46 20.94
CA SER A 29 2.96 4.25 21.70
C SER A 29 4.35 3.71 21.35
N LEU A 30 4.73 3.71 20.06
CA LEU A 30 6.04 3.23 19.64
C LEU A 30 7.18 4.21 19.97
N VAL A 31 6.91 5.51 19.93
CA VAL A 31 7.87 6.55 20.36
C VAL A 31 8.12 6.45 21.86
N ASP A 32 7.07 6.32 22.66
CA ASP A 32 7.16 6.24 24.12
C ASP A 32 7.94 5.00 24.58
N SER A 33 7.82 3.88 23.85
CA SER A 33 8.53 2.64 24.15
C SER A 33 9.94 2.55 23.57
N ASN A 34 10.40 3.54 22.80
CA ASN A 34 11.61 3.46 21.96
C ASN A 34 11.66 2.15 21.15
N ALA A 35 10.61 1.87 20.37
CA ALA A 35 10.44 0.61 19.66
C ALA A 35 11.63 0.30 18.73
N ARG A 36 12.14 -0.94 18.79
CA ARG A 36 13.30 -1.40 18.01
C ARG A 36 12.95 -2.59 17.13
N GLY A 37 13.20 -2.47 15.84
CA GLY A 37 13.06 -3.55 14.85
C GLY A 37 14.39 -4.17 14.48
N LEU A 38 14.48 -5.49 14.48
CA LEU A 38 15.64 -6.24 13.99
C LEU A 38 15.48 -6.55 12.50
N LEU A 39 16.46 -6.13 11.69
CA LEU A 39 16.48 -6.43 10.27
C LEU A 39 16.85 -7.90 10.01
N SER A 40 15.97 -8.63 9.32
CA SER A 40 16.16 -10.04 8.98
C SER A 40 15.79 -10.32 7.53
N GLY A 41 16.79 -10.29 6.65
CA GLY A 41 16.64 -10.57 5.22
C GLY A 41 15.83 -9.49 4.50
N SER A 42 14.58 -9.79 4.15
CA SER A 42 13.65 -8.83 3.51
C SER A 42 12.50 -8.43 4.43
N ASN A 43 12.63 -8.69 5.73
CA ASN A 43 11.64 -8.36 6.74
C ASN A 43 12.31 -7.68 7.93
N VAL A 44 11.50 -6.95 8.70
CA VAL A 44 11.91 -6.41 10.00
C VAL A 44 11.05 -7.07 11.07
N ILE A 45 11.69 -7.59 12.10
CA ILE A 45 11.04 -8.26 13.22
C ILE A 45 11.02 -7.29 14.40
N LEU A 46 9.83 -6.96 14.88
CA LEU A 46 9.61 -6.04 15.98
C LEU A 46 9.11 -6.80 17.20
N ALA A 47 9.79 -6.64 18.33
CA ALA A 47 9.28 -7.07 19.62
C ALA A 47 8.26 -6.03 20.11
N VAL A 48 7.05 -6.48 20.46
CA VAL A 48 5.97 -5.61 20.90
C VAL A 48 5.29 -6.16 22.14
N ASP A 49 4.70 -5.26 22.93
CA ASP A 49 3.75 -5.65 23.95
C ASP A 49 2.36 -6.00 23.33
N LEU A 50 1.40 -6.35 24.18
CA LEU A 50 0.04 -6.69 23.73
C LEU A 50 -0.70 -5.49 23.12
N GLU A 51 -0.56 -4.29 23.70
CA GLU A 51 -1.25 -3.09 23.25
C GLU A 51 -0.71 -2.63 21.89
N GLN A 52 0.61 -2.62 21.73
CA GLN A 52 1.32 -2.33 20.49
C GLN A 52 0.98 -3.35 19.40
N SER A 53 0.88 -4.64 19.75
CA SER A 53 0.44 -5.69 18.84
C SER A 53 -0.98 -5.42 18.32
N ASP A 54 -1.90 -5.04 19.21
CA ASP A 54 -3.27 -4.69 18.86
C ASP A 54 -3.36 -3.42 18.02
N LEU A 55 -2.55 -2.40 18.33
CA LEU A 55 -2.45 -1.16 17.56
C LEU A 55 -1.87 -1.41 16.17
N LEU A 56 -0.82 -2.22 16.04
CA LEU A 56 -0.24 -2.61 14.74
C LEU A 56 -1.26 -3.34 13.87
N ASN A 57 -2.00 -4.29 14.47
CA ASN A 57 -3.05 -5.00 13.77
C ASN A 57 -4.17 -4.04 13.31
N SER A 58 -4.62 -3.17 14.21
CA SER A 58 -5.67 -2.18 13.95
C SER A 58 -5.27 -1.17 12.87
N ALA A 59 -4.02 -0.70 12.89
CA ALA A 59 -3.43 0.18 11.87
C ALA A 59 -3.03 -0.54 10.58
N CYS A 60 -3.14 -1.87 10.58
CA CYS A 60 -2.78 -2.74 9.48
C CYS A 60 -1.31 -2.64 9.06
N PHE A 61 -0.39 -2.56 10.02
CA PHE A 61 1.04 -2.72 9.77
C PHE A 61 1.48 -4.13 10.14
N GLY A 62 2.20 -4.78 9.25
CA GLY A 62 2.84 -6.07 9.51
C GLY A 62 1.87 -7.21 9.75
N ARG A 63 2.42 -8.31 10.25
CA ARG A 63 1.70 -9.53 10.61
C ARG A 63 2.20 -10.02 11.97
N PRO A 64 1.29 -10.31 12.91
CA PRO A 64 1.69 -10.93 14.16
C PRO A 64 2.30 -12.31 13.89
N MET A 65 3.38 -12.62 14.57
CA MET A 65 4.04 -13.92 14.54
C MET A 65 3.60 -14.73 15.75
N LEU A 66 3.25 -16.00 15.52
CA LEU A 66 2.97 -16.94 16.59
C LEU A 66 4.29 -17.57 17.06
N THR A 67 4.68 -17.27 18.29
CA THR A 67 5.85 -17.85 18.94
C THR A 67 5.40 -18.79 20.06
N ALA A 68 6.20 -19.83 20.36
CA ALA A 68 5.90 -20.78 21.44
C ALA A 68 5.93 -20.13 22.84
N ASP A 69 6.75 -19.07 23.00
CA ASP A 69 6.81 -18.27 24.21
C ASP A 69 5.65 -17.28 24.27
N LYS A 70 4.77 -17.46 25.27
CA LYS A 70 3.61 -16.59 25.52
C LYS A 70 3.95 -15.21 26.05
N GLU A 71 5.21 -14.95 26.40
CA GLU A 71 5.64 -13.72 27.07
C GLU A 71 6.06 -12.60 26.10
N LYS A 72 6.38 -12.91 24.84
CA LYS A 72 6.84 -11.91 23.86
C LYS A 72 6.03 -12.00 22.57
N ASN A 73 5.30 -10.94 22.24
CA ASN A 73 4.64 -10.82 20.95
C ASN A 73 5.64 -10.26 19.94
N TRP A 74 5.64 -10.86 18.75
CA TRP A 74 6.50 -10.45 17.66
C TRP A 74 5.66 -10.04 16.47
N CYS A 75 6.02 -8.95 15.82
CA CYS A 75 5.38 -8.50 14.59
C CYS A 75 6.40 -8.50 13.45
N GLN A 76 6.04 -9.11 12.33
CA GLN A 76 6.81 -9.09 11.11
C GLN A 76 6.32 -7.96 10.21
N LEU A 77 7.21 -7.03 9.87
CA LEU A 77 6.98 -5.93 8.95
C LEU A 77 7.66 -6.20 7.61
N GLY A 78 6.99 -5.85 6.51
CA GLY A 78 7.63 -5.76 5.20
C GLY A 78 8.60 -4.57 5.13
N MET A 79 9.52 -4.55 4.15
CA MET A 79 10.48 -3.45 4.00
C MET A 79 9.80 -2.09 3.84
N GLU A 80 8.74 -2.02 3.02
CA GLU A 80 8.00 -0.77 2.80
C GLU A 80 7.29 -0.28 4.07
N GLU A 81 6.71 -1.20 4.85
CA GLU A 81 6.06 -0.89 6.12
C GLU A 81 7.08 -0.41 7.15
N ALA A 82 8.17 -1.15 7.32
CA ALA A 82 9.22 -0.82 8.28
C ALA A 82 9.89 0.52 7.95
N PHE A 83 10.24 0.74 6.68
CA PHE A 83 10.80 2.02 6.24
C PHE A 83 9.80 3.17 6.38
N TYR A 84 8.50 2.94 6.24
CA TYR A 84 7.49 3.96 6.51
C TYR A 84 7.41 4.35 7.99
N LEU A 85 7.40 3.37 8.90
CA LEU A 85 7.41 3.61 10.35
C LEU A 85 8.69 4.33 10.79
N CYS A 86 9.84 3.97 10.22
CA CYS A 86 11.14 4.57 10.53
C CYS A 86 11.33 5.97 9.92
N TYR A 87 11.08 6.14 8.63
CA TYR A 87 11.40 7.38 7.90
C TYR A 87 10.29 8.43 7.95
N PHE A 88 9.04 8.03 7.70
CA PHE A 88 7.91 8.97 7.60
C PHE A 88 7.28 9.25 8.97
N LEU A 89 6.96 8.19 9.74
CA LEU A 89 6.37 8.34 11.07
C LEU A 89 7.42 8.58 12.17
N LYS A 90 8.70 8.26 11.92
CA LYS A 90 9.81 8.44 12.88
C LYS A 90 9.53 7.81 14.26
N CYS A 91 8.90 6.63 14.26
CA CYS A 91 8.48 5.94 15.48
C CYS A 91 9.13 4.57 15.64
N LEU A 92 10.06 4.19 14.77
CA LEU A 92 10.74 2.89 14.80
C LEU A 92 12.22 3.05 14.48
N GLU A 93 13.08 2.53 15.34
CA GLU A 93 14.52 2.40 15.07
C GLU A 93 14.80 0.99 14.55
N ILE A 94 15.59 0.88 13.47
CA ILE A 94 15.91 -0.41 12.85
C ILE A 94 17.38 -0.73 13.07
N PHE A 95 17.63 -1.90 13.63
CA PHE A 95 18.95 -2.39 14.01
C PHE A 95 19.38 -3.54 13.10
N CYS A 96 20.67 -3.55 12.78
CA CYS A 96 21.34 -4.71 12.23
C CYS A 96 21.99 -5.54 13.36
N ARG A 97 22.71 -6.62 13.04
CA ARG A 97 23.22 -7.60 14.02
C ARG A 97 24.11 -7.01 15.13
N ASP A 98 24.67 -5.82 14.94
CA ASP A 98 25.67 -5.24 15.84
C ASP A 98 25.10 -4.22 16.85
N ASP A 99 23.78 -4.23 17.10
CA ASP A 99 23.07 -3.41 18.11
C ASP A 99 23.27 -1.88 17.96
N CYS A 100 23.81 -1.45 16.83
CA CYS A 100 23.83 -0.06 16.37
C CYS A 100 22.63 0.19 15.44
N PRO A 101 21.90 1.31 15.62
CA PRO A 101 20.86 1.69 14.68
C PRO A 101 21.50 1.95 13.32
N GLU A 102 20.95 1.35 12.26
CA GLU A 102 21.41 1.63 10.91
C GLU A 102 21.06 3.08 10.57
N ALA A 103 22.02 3.83 10.01
CA ALA A 103 21.69 5.12 9.46
C ALA A 103 20.62 4.90 8.38
N VAL A 104 19.61 5.78 8.33
CA VAL A 104 18.49 5.68 7.36
C VAL A 104 19.00 5.49 5.92
N GLN A 105 20.16 6.08 5.63
CA GLN A 105 20.89 5.97 4.37
C GLN A 105 21.38 4.55 4.07
N ASP A 106 21.96 3.86 5.07
CA ASP A 106 22.48 2.50 4.92
C ASP A 106 21.32 1.50 4.81
N LEU A 107 20.27 1.70 5.62
CA LEU A 107 19.03 0.92 5.53
C LEU A 107 18.39 1.03 4.14
N TRP A 108 18.36 2.23 3.56
CA TRP A 108 17.84 2.46 2.21
C TRP A 108 18.64 1.69 1.16
N GLN A 109 19.98 1.77 1.21
CA GLN A 109 20.84 1.01 0.30
C GLN A 109 20.68 -0.50 0.49
N TYR A 110 20.55 -0.96 1.74
CA TYR A 110 20.26 -2.36 2.03
C TYR A 110 18.97 -2.83 1.35
N MET A 111 17.88 -2.06 1.49
CA MET A 111 16.58 -2.39 0.91
C MET A 111 16.60 -2.38 -0.62
N ILE A 112 17.31 -1.43 -1.25
CA ILE A 112 17.54 -1.42 -2.71
C ILE A 112 18.30 -2.68 -3.15
N ASN A 113 19.37 -3.03 -2.45
CA ASN A 113 20.18 -4.21 -2.77
C ASN A 113 19.37 -5.51 -2.63
N ARG A 114 18.39 -5.56 -1.73
CA ARG A 114 17.46 -6.69 -1.59
C ARG A 114 16.35 -6.71 -2.62
N LYS A 115 15.87 -5.54 -3.02
CA LYS A 115 14.78 -5.37 -3.99
C LYS A 115 15.07 -4.13 -4.82
N SER A 116 15.54 -4.33 -6.05
CA SER A 116 15.87 -3.22 -6.96
C SER A 116 14.68 -2.33 -7.33
N THR A 117 13.45 -2.82 -7.15
CA THR A 117 12.20 -2.06 -7.30
C THR A 117 11.72 -1.41 -6.00
N PHE A 118 12.53 -1.45 -4.94
CA PHE A 118 12.16 -0.92 -3.64
C PHE A 118 11.86 0.58 -3.67
N PRO A 119 12.62 1.46 -4.35
CA PRO A 119 12.31 2.88 -4.37
C PRO A 119 10.91 3.20 -4.90
N GLU A 120 10.51 2.56 -6.00
CA GLU A 120 9.19 2.75 -6.62
C GLU A 120 8.09 2.10 -5.78
N SER A 121 8.33 0.90 -5.27
CA SER A 121 7.41 0.18 -4.39
C SER A 121 7.14 0.98 -3.11
N TYR A 122 8.19 1.56 -2.49
CA TYR A 122 8.07 2.40 -1.32
C TYR A 122 7.40 3.74 -1.64
N ARG A 123 7.71 4.38 -2.79
CA ARG A 123 7.04 5.61 -3.20
C ARG A 123 5.55 5.38 -3.38
N ALA A 124 5.15 4.30 -4.06
CA ALA A 124 3.75 3.91 -4.19
C ALA A 124 3.09 3.64 -2.84
N TYR A 125 3.74 2.87 -1.97
CA TYR A 125 3.25 2.57 -0.62
C TYR A 125 3.04 3.83 0.23
N SER A 126 4.06 4.69 0.31
CA SER A 126 4.02 5.94 1.09
C SER A 126 2.99 6.94 0.54
N HIS A 127 2.85 7.03 -0.78
CA HIS A 127 1.83 7.86 -1.44
C HIS A 127 0.41 7.43 -1.06
N LEU A 128 0.12 6.12 -1.09
CA LEU A 128 -1.17 5.59 -0.68
C LEU A 128 -1.43 5.80 0.82
N ARG A 129 -0.43 5.55 1.67
CA ARG A 129 -0.53 5.79 3.13
C ARG A 129 -0.73 7.27 3.46
N ALA A 130 -0.10 8.20 2.74
CA ALA A 130 -0.30 9.63 2.91
C ALA A 130 -1.73 10.08 2.56
N LYS A 131 -2.39 9.37 1.63
CA LYS A 131 -3.83 9.50 1.34
C LYS A 131 -4.74 8.70 2.28
N ASN A 132 -4.19 8.21 3.40
CA ASN A 132 -4.88 7.46 4.44
C ASN A 132 -5.49 6.12 3.99
N TRP A 133 -4.95 5.52 2.93
CA TRP A 133 -5.32 4.15 2.54
C TRP A 133 -4.66 3.14 3.47
N VAL A 134 -5.39 2.07 3.82
CA VAL A 134 -4.77 0.85 4.34
C VAL A 134 -4.20 0.07 3.18
N VAL A 135 -2.88 -0.14 3.17
CA VAL A 135 -2.15 -0.83 2.10
C VAL A 135 -1.69 -2.20 2.59
N ARG A 136 -1.96 -3.25 1.82
CA ARG A 136 -1.45 -4.61 2.08
C ARG A 136 -0.81 -5.17 0.81
N LEU A 137 0.05 -6.18 0.96
CA LEU A 137 0.62 -6.91 -0.18
C LEU A 137 -0.48 -7.54 -1.05
N GLY A 138 -0.36 -7.36 -2.36
CA GLY A 138 -1.34 -7.77 -3.36
C GLY A 138 -1.08 -9.12 -4.02
N SER A 139 -0.07 -9.88 -3.58
CA SER A 139 0.42 -11.08 -4.25
C SER A 139 -0.66 -12.14 -4.51
N GLN A 140 -1.64 -12.27 -3.60
CA GLN A 140 -2.80 -13.18 -3.76
C GLN A 140 -3.70 -12.82 -4.96
N TYR A 141 -3.63 -11.59 -5.44
CA TYR A 141 -4.40 -11.09 -6.58
C TYR A 141 -3.53 -10.83 -7.80
N GLY A 142 -2.24 -11.24 -7.77
CA GLY A 142 -1.30 -11.01 -8.86
C GLY A 142 -0.94 -9.54 -9.07
N VAL A 143 -1.09 -8.69 -8.04
CA VAL A 143 -0.77 -7.25 -8.08
C VAL A 143 0.23 -6.90 -6.97
N ASP A 144 0.80 -5.69 -6.99
CA ASP A 144 1.81 -5.28 -6.02
C ASP A 144 1.18 -5.00 -4.65
N PHE A 145 0.10 -4.22 -4.64
CA PHE A 145 -0.63 -3.87 -3.43
C PHE A 145 -2.14 -4.00 -3.58
N VAL A 146 -2.85 -4.02 -2.44
CA VAL A 146 -4.29 -3.79 -2.37
C VAL A 146 -4.58 -2.70 -1.36
N ALA A 147 -5.54 -1.83 -1.70
CA ALA A 147 -5.93 -0.70 -0.86
C ALA A 147 -7.34 -0.86 -0.31
N TYR A 148 -7.50 -0.54 0.97
CA TYR A 148 -8.77 -0.53 1.69
C TYR A 148 -9.00 0.85 2.30
N ARG A 149 -10.25 1.32 2.31
CA ARG A 149 -10.62 2.56 3.02
C ARG A 149 -10.53 2.42 4.54
N HIS A 150 -10.74 1.21 5.04
CA HIS A 150 -10.76 0.88 6.47
C HIS A 150 -10.14 -0.51 6.71
N HIS A 151 -10.12 -0.97 7.95
CA HIS A 151 -9.56 -2.27 8.31
C HIS A 151 -10.16 -3.43 7.45
N PRO A 152 -9.35 -4.37 6.92
CA PRO A 152 -9.80 -5.46 6.05
C PRO A 152 -10.85 -6.39 6.66
N SER A 153 -11.06 -6.39 7.98
CA SER A 153 -12.16 -7.12 8.61
C SER A 153 -13.53 -6.44 8.44
N LEU A 154 -13.56 -5.14 8.13
CA LEU A 154 -14.78 -4.32 8.02
C LEU A 154 -15.20 -4.09 6.57
N VAL A 155 -14.24 -3.96 5.66
CA VAL A 155 -14.47 -3.64 4.25
C VAL A 155 -13.75 -4.58 3.30
N HIS A 156 -14.28 -4.73 2.10
CA HIS A 156 -13.54 -5.27 0.97
C HIS A 156 -12.55 -4.22 0.45
N SER A 157 -11.41 -4.66 -0.09
CA SER A 157 -10.49 -3.73 -0.75
C SER A 157 -11.18 -3.07 -1.93
N GLU A 158 -10.82 -1.83 -2.19
CA GLU A 158 -11.35 -1.06 -3.31
C GLU A 158 -10.49 -1.23 -4.54
N TYR A 159 -9.17 -1.14 -4.36
CA TYR A 159 -8.21 -1.20 -5.46
C TYR A 159 -7.27 -2.38 -5.36
N ALA A 160 -7.04 -3.01 -6.50
CA ALA A 160 -5.88 -3.83 -6.80
C ALA A 160 -4.87 -2.93 -7.52
N ILE A 161 -3.63 -2.86 -7.02
CA ILE A 161 -2.68 -1.81 -7.39
C ILE A 161 -1.47 -2.39 -8.10
N LEU A 162 -1.17 -1.87 -9.28
CA LEU A 162 0.05 -2.14 -10.04
C LEU A 162 0.98 -0.94 -9.96
N VAL A 163 2.23 -1.17 -9.58
CA VAL A 163 3.29 -0.15 -9.58
C VAL A 163 4.08 -0.27 -10.87
N LEU A 164 4.01 0.79 -11.68
CA LEU A 164 4.62 0.84 -13.01
C LEU A 164 5.69 1.93 -13.03
N LYS A 165 6.81 1.66 -13.69
CA LYS A 165 7.85 2.67 -13.91
C LYS A 165 7.54 3.43 -15.19
N GLU A 166 7.55 4.76 -15.13
CA GLU A 166 7.49 5.59 -16.33
C GLU A 166 8.82 5.49 -17.09
N GLY A 167 8.78 5.26 -18.40
CA GLY A 167 9.99 5.30 -19.25
C GLY A 167 10.92 4.07 -19.23
N ASP A 168 10.60 2.97 -18.54
CA ASP A 168 11.40 1.74 -18.61
C ASP A 168 11.06 0.94 -19.88
N ASP A 169 12.07 0.58 -20.68
CA ASP A 169 11.93 -0.10 -21.98
C ASP A 169 11.97 -1.65 -21.88
N GLY A 170 12.36 -2.22 -20.73
CA GLY A 170 12.53 -3.68 -20.59
C GLY A 170 11.57 -4.43 -19.64
N SER A 171 11.30 -3.92 -18.43
CA SER A 171 10.69 -4.71 -17.33
C SER A 171 9.29 -4.30 -16.82
N SER A 172 8.73 -3.19 -17.29
CA SER A 172 7.40 -2.71 -16.89
C SER A 172 6.25 -3.66 -17.26
N ARG A 173 5.27 -3.81 -16.37
CA ARG A 173 4.04 -4.60 -16.60
C ARG A 173 3.08 -3.81 -17.51
N LEU A 174 2.14 -4.51 -18.15
CA LEU A 174 1.11 -3.91 -19.02
C LEU A 174 1.62 -3.30 -20.34
N ARG A 175 2.76 -3.77 -20.88
CA ARG A 175 3.27 -3.30 -22.19
C ARG A 175 2.38 -3.71 -23.36
N VAL A 176 1.81 -4.91 -23.28
CA VAL A 176 0.95 -5.47 -24.32
C VAL A 176 -0.49 -5.49 -23.88
N TRP A 177 -1.41 -5.31 -24.83
CA TRP A 177 -2.85 -5.31 -24.57
C TRP A 177 -3.34 -6.56 -23.83
N SER A 178 -2.72 -7.72 -24.09
CA SER A 178 -3.03 -8.96 -23.38
C SER A 178 -2.80 -8.85 -21.87
N ASP A 179 -1.72 -8.20 -21.43
CA ASP A 179 -1.40 -8.03 -20.01
C ASP A 179 -2.41 -7.12 -19.33
N LEU A 180 -2.82 -6.05 -20.01
CA LEU A 180 -3.87 -5.15 -19.57
C LEU A 180 -5.20 -5.88 -19.43
N HIS A 181 -5.62 -6.61 -20.47
CA HIS A 181 -6.87 -7.38 -20.43
C HIS A 181 -6.85 -8.45 -19.34
N CYS A 182 -5.74 -9.17 -19.17
CA CYS A 182 -5.55 -10.14 -18.09
C CYS A 182 -5.67 -9.47 -16.71
N SER A 183 -4.99 -8.34 -16.50
CA SER A 183 -4.99 -7.64 -15.22
C SER A 183 -6.37 -7.07 -14.85
N VAL A 184 -7.07 -6.50 -15.84
CA VAL A 184 -8.46 -6.03 -15.68
C VAL A 184 -9.39 -7.20 -15.38
N ARG A 185 -9.22 -8.35 -16.05
CA ARG A 185 -10.03 -9.56 -15.80
C ARG A 185 -9.80 -10.13 -14.40
N LEU A 186 -8.54 -10.24 -13.97
CA LEU A 186 -8.18 -10.75 -12.64
C LEU A 186 -8.71 -9.83 -11.53
N SER A 187 -8.65 -8.52 -11.71
CA SER A 187 -9.17 -7.56 -10.73
C SER A 187 -10.70 -7.53 -10.71
N GLY A 188 -11.31 -7.57 -11.90
CA GLY A 188 -12.76 -7.58 -12.07
C GLY A 188 -13.44 -8.83 -11.51
N SER A 189 -12.81 -10.00 -11.59
CA SER A 189 -13.38 -11.26 -11.06
C SER A 189 -13.59 -11.23 -9.54
N VAL A 190 -12.76 -10.45 -8.85
CA VAL A 190 -12.85 -10.23 -7.39
C VAL A 190 -13.42 -8.85 -7.06
N ALA A 191 -14.06 -8.21 -8.05
CA ALA A 191 -14.70 -6.90 -8.00
C ALA A 191 -13.81 -5.81 -7.39
N LYS A 192 -12.52 -5.76 -7.76
CA LYS A 192 -11.58 -4.69 -7.35
C LYS A 192 -11.32 -3.79 -8.55
N GLY A 193 -11.32 -2.47 -8.34
CA GLY A 193 -10.85 -1.54 -9.36
C GLY A 193 -9.35 -1.75 -9.58
N LEU A 194 -8.90 -1.79 -10.82
CA LEU A 194 -7.47 -1.84 -11.10
C LEU A 194 -6.92 -0.40 -11.08
N LEU A 195 -5.97 -0.13 -10.20
CA LEU A 195 -5.30 1.16 -10.09
C LEU A 195 -3.84 0.99 -10.51
N ALA A 196 -3.44 1.66 -11.59
CA ALA A 196 -2.04 1.75 -11.98
C ALA A 196 -1.42 3.01 -11.38
N LEU A 197 -0.30 2.84 -10.69
CA LEU A 197 0.53 3.93 -10.17
C LEU A 197 1.78 4.02 -11.03
N TYR A 198 1.85 5.04 -11.89
CA TYR A 198 3.04 5.33 -12.69
C TYR A 198 3.99 6.19 -11.86
N ILE A 199 5.18 5.67 -11.61
CA ILE A 199 6.23 6.32 -10.85
C ILE A 199 7.25 6.85 -11.84
N ASP A 200 7.31 8.19 -11.95
CA ASP A 200 8.33 8.88 -12.72
C ASP A 200 9.53 9.22 -11.83
N LYS A 201 10.69 8.73 -12.25
CA LYS A 201 12.00 9.03 -11.69
C LYS A 201 12.69 10.01 -12.63
N SER A 202 12.46 11.30 -12.45
CA SER A 202 13.04 12.38 -13.26
C SER A 202 14.59 12.48 -13.11
N GLY A 203 15.35 11.48 -13.56
CA GLY A 203 16.82 11.45 -13.59
C GLY A 203 17.51 11.46 -12.22
N HIS A 204 16.77 11.31 -11.12
CA HIS A 204 17.33 11.34 -9.77
C HIS A 204 18.03 10.03 -9.41
N GLY A 205 19.23 10.12 -8.84
CA GLY A 205 19.99 8.96 -8.36
C GLY A 205 19.33 8.28 -7.17
N GLU A 206 19.44 6.96 -7.09
CA GLU A 206 18.85 6.12 -6.02
C GLU A 206 19.68 6.13 -4.73
N ALA A 207 20.68 7.01 -4.66
CA ALA A 207 21.68 6.98 -3.60
C ALA A 207 21.08 7.25 -2.22
N SER A 208 20.05 8.09 -2.07
CA SER A 208 19.53 8.49 -0.76
C SER A 208 18.00 8.53 -0.74
N PRO A 209 17.34 8.30 0.42
CA PRO A 209 15.88 8.45 0.56
C PRO A 209 15.34 9.81 0.10
N SER A 210 16.16 10.85 0.11
CA SER A 210 15.78 12.18 -0.37
C SER A 210 15.38 12.21 -1.86
N CYS A 211 15.80 11.21 -2.66
CA CYS A 211 15.40 11.09 -4.06
C CYS A 211 13.88 10.96 -4.24
N LEU A 212 13.18 10.47 -3.22
CA LEU A 212 11.72 10.32 -3.21
C LEU A 212 10.97 11.64 -3.39
N ASN A 213 11.59 12.77 -3.04
CA ASN A 213 10.99 14.10 -3.24
C ASN A 213 10.87 14.48 -4.72
N GLY A 214 11.77 13.94 -5.56
CA GLY A 214 11.71 14.15 -7.01
C GLY A 214 10.77 13.18 -7.73
N TYR A 215 10.26 12.16 -7.03
CA TYR A 215 9.42 11.14 -7.66
C TYR A 215 7.99 11.64 -7.79
N HIS A 216 7.48 11.65 -9.02
CA HIS A 216 6.08 11.94 -9.31
C HIS A 216 5.26 10.64 -9.40
N VAL A 217 4.02 10.68 -8.92
CA VAL A 217 3.10 9.54 -8.94
C VAL A 217 1.85 9.92 -9.71
N GLU A 218 1.63 9.31 -10.87
CA GLU A 218 0.40 9.44 -11.63
C GLU A 218 -0.54 8.24 -11.36
N GLU A 219 -1.79 8.52 -11.01
CA GLU A 219 -2.81 7.53 -10.71
C GLU A 219 -3.75 7.33 -11.90
N ARG A 220 -3.81 6.11 -12.44
CA ARG A 220 -4.75 5.76 -13.53
C ARG A 220 -5.65 4.61 -13.13
N ILE A 221 -6.96 4.84 -13.12
CA ILE A 221 -7.95 3.78 -12.93
C ILE A 221 -8.16 3.07 -14.26
N LEU A 222 -7.89 1.77 -14.28
CA LEU A 222 -8.04 0.91 -15.45
C LEU A 222 -9.34 0.13 -15.33
N ALA A 223 -10.30 0.44 -16.19
CA ALA A 223 -11.60 -0.20 -16.23
C ALA A 223 -11.78 -0.98 -17.52
N ARG A 224 -12.66 -1.99 -17.47
CA ARG A 224 -13.09 -2.69 -18.68
C ARG A 224 -13.88 -1.71 -19.55
N TRP A 225 -13.59 -1.71 -20.85
CA TRP A 225 -14.43 -1.01 -21.82
C TRP A 225 -15.86 -1.59 -21.79
N ASN A 226 -16.86 -0.74 -21.56
CA ASN A 226 -18.26 -1.13 -21.54
C ASN A 226 -18.94 -0.65 -22.84
N PRO A 227 -19.30 -1.56 -23.77
CA PRO A 227 -19.95 -1.19 -25.02
C PRO A 227 -21.24 -0.38 -24.81
N GLU A 228 -22.01 -0.67 -23.76
CA GLU A 228 -23.30 0.00 -23.49
C GLU A 228 -23.11 1.48 -23.12
N GLN A 229 -22.02 1.82 -22.44
CA GLN A 229 -21.70 3.19 -22.01
C GLN A 229 -20.94 3.99 -23.07
N CYS A 230 -20.50 3.33 -24.14
CA CYS A 230 -19.67 3.93 -25.19
C CYS A 230 -20.34 3.87 -26.57
N ARG A 231 -21.63 3.50 -26.62
CA ARG A 231 -22.44 3.60 -27.83
C ARG A 231 -22.88 5.07 -28.00
N GLU A 232 -22.86 5.57 -29.22
CA GLU A 232 -23.45 6.88 -29.52
C GLU A 232 -24.91 6.93 -29.05
N ASP A 233 -25.27 7.99 -28.34
CA ASP A 233 -26.67 8.25 -28.00
C ASP A 233 -27.46 8.43 -29.29
N GLN A 234 -28.55 7.67 -29.44
CA GLN A 234 -29.55 7.97 -30.45
C GLN A 234 -30.26 9.26 -30.03
N THR A 235 -29.73 10.40 -30.46
CA THR A 235 -30.50 11.64 -30.52
C THR A 235 -31.56 11.44 -31.59
N ILE A 236 -32.69 10.86 -31.21
CA ILE A 236 -33.89 10.89 -32.04
C ILE A 236 -34.31 12.36 -32.06
N PRO A 237 -34.27 13.05 -33.22
CA PRO A 237 -34.86 14.37 -33.32
C PRO A 237 -36.35 14.16 -33.04
N GLU A 238 -36.89 14.83 -32.02
CA GLU A 238 -38.34 14.88 -31.82
C GLU A 238 -38.95 15.35 -33.14
N SER A 239 -39.60 14.42 -33.84
CA SER A 239 -40.42 14.74 -34.99
C SER A 239 -41.65 15.47 -34.45
N GLY A 240 -41.48 16.78 -34.23
CA GLY A 240 -42.57 17.72 -34.02
C GLY A 240 -43.60 17.47 -35.11
N THR A 241 -44.74 16.91 -34.69
CA THR A 241 -45.84 16.59 -35.58
C THR A 241 -46.39 17.90 -36.12
N LYS A 242 -46.63 17.90 -37.43
CA LYS A 242 -47.18 18.96 -38.28
C LYS A 242 -48.50 19.56 -37.76
N PRO A 243 -48.89 20.76 -38.27
CA PRO A 243 -50.05 21.56 -37.85
C PRO A 243 -51.39 20.82 -37.89
#